data_AF-A0A956IBL9-F1
#
_entry.id   AF-A0A956IBL9-F1
#
_cell.length_a   1.000
_cell.length_b   1.000
_cell.length_c   1.000
_cell.angle_alpha   90.00
_cell.angle_beta   90.00
_cell.angle_gamma   90.00
#
_symmetry.space_group_name_H-M   'P 1'
#
loop_
_entity.id
_entity.type
_entity.pdbx_description
1 polymer ?
#
loop_
_entity_poly.entity_id
_entity_poly.type
_entity_poly.pdbx_seq_one_letter_code
_entity_poly.pdbx_strand_id
1 'polypeptide(L)'
;MSDRVPSFLLLVPGPWDSADPVIASLRSAGIEATPPTNDPFAAGAVEVSFVFDPQLGRNVAATGAALPELVGLRQGVVVEIGLRLDEDPAGLARLGHALRAAGGVAVRMERSGRSFAWEPWLERVSRGTVSDLYELGVMLVQDDAGFVFSVGMLHFDLPDCEIALGADIEQAAHWLHAFNLFQLTENPVLGSGHTFRPDADATRRTVERWPDGRHHPADGRSNPFGLWRFLEEGDVGVGPCGDVVSTFILPLAALLRAKETQLGRGLTRDEVEALRDGAVVMNLELSHARAMERSRGYADLEPERAWEQWQIVRRMQALP
;
A
#
# COMPACT_ATOMS: atom_id res chain seq x y z
N MET A 1 -11.13 13.42 12.99
CA MET A 1 -10.00 12.95 12.15
C MET A 1 -10.27 13.54 10.77
N SER A 2 -9.33 14.26 10.15
CA SER A 2 -9.53 14.60 8.73
C SER A 2 -9.49 13.31 7.94
N ASP A 3 -10.29 13.21 6.89
CA ASP A 3 -10.25 12.06 6.00
C ASP A 3 -8.85 11.94 5.41
N ARG A 4 -8.32 10.72 5.34
CA ARG A 4 -7.09 10.43 4.61
C ARG A 4 -7.33 10.76 3.14
N VAL A 5 -6.41 11.52 2.56
CA VAL A 5 -6.33 11.69 1.11
C VAL A 5 -5.57 10.49 0.52
N PRO A 6 -6.15 9.75 -0.44
CA PRO A 6 -5.40 8.76 -1.19
C PRO A 6 -4.21 9.41 -1.87
N SER A 7 -3.03 8.79 -1.78
CA SER A 7 -1.85 9.31 -2.47
C SER A 7 -0.89 8.22 -2.87
N PHE A 8 -0.10 8.48 -3.92
CA PHE A 8 1.10 7.70 -4.22
C PHE A 8 2.29 8.60 -4.55
N LEU A 9 3.49 8.04 -4.44
CA LEU A 9 4.74 8.75 -4.61
C LEU A 9 5.54 8.15 -5.76
N LEU A 10 6.07 9.04 -6.59
CA LEU A 10 7.05 8.73 -7.62
C LEU A 10 8.41 9.27 -7.20
N LEU A 11 9.45 8.45 -7.26
CA LEU A 11 10.84 8.90 -7.15
C LEU A 11 11.43 8.99 -8.57
N VAL A 12 11.92 10.17 -8.92
CA VAL A 12 12.49 10.45 -10.24
C VAL A 12 13.93 10.94 -10.09
N PRO A 13 14.94 10.12 -10.41
CA PRO A 13 16.32 10.58 -10.49
C PRO A 13 16.51 11.57 -11.64
N GLY A 14 17.33 12.59 -11.41
CA GLY A 14 17.61 13.63 -12.40
C GLY A 14 18.74 14.56 -11.97
N PRO A 15 19.17 15.46 -12.86
CA PRO A 15 20.37 16.28 -12.66
C PRO A 15 20.12 17.54 -11.81
N TRP A 16 19.01 17.63 -11.11
CA TRP A 16 18.58 18.86 -10.44
C TRP A 16 19.31 19.07 -9.10
N ASP A 17 19.46 20.33 -8.71
CA ASP A 17 19.98 20.74 -7.38
C ASP A 17 18.86 21.26 -6.45
N SER A 18 17.63 21.41 -6.97
CA SER A 18 16.42 21.73 -6.21
C SER A 18 15.17 21.20 -6.93
N ALA A 19 14.00 21.29 -6.30
CA ALA A 19 12.73 20.91 -6.92
C ALA A 19 12.17 21.96 -7.90
N ASP A 20 12.68 23.21 -7.85
CA ASP A 20 12.09 24.34 -8.58
C ASP A 20 12.05 24.15 -10.10
N PRO A 21 13.10 23.63 -10.77
CA PRO A 21 13.04 23.40 -12.21
C PRO A 21 11.97 22.38 -12.61
N VAL A 22 11.75 21.38 -11.75
CA VAL A 22 10.73 20.35 -11.98
C VAL A 22 9.33 20.94 -11.78
N ILE A 23 9.12 21.69 -10.70
CA ILE A 23 7.86 22.40 -10.43
C ILE A 23 7.52 23.34 -11.59
N ALA A 24 8.49 24.10 -12.11
CA ALA A 24 8.30 24.97 -13.26
C ALA A 24 7.93 24.20 -14.54
N SER A 25 8.54 23.04 -14.77
CA SER A 25 8.20 22.16 -15.90
C SER A 25 6.75 21.64 -15.80
N LEU A 26 6.36 21.14 -14.62
CA LEU A 26 5.00 20.67 -14.35
C LEU A 26 3.95 21.77 -14.58
N ARG A 27 4.19 22.98 -14.04
CA ARG A 27 3.30 24.13 -14.25
C ARG A 27 3.19 24.54 -15.72
N SER A 28 4.30 24.48 -16.46
CA SER A 28 4.29 24.76 -17.90
C SER A 28 3.49 23.72 -18.70
N ALA A 29 3.35 22.51 -18.17
CA ALA A 29 2.47 21.46 -18.70
C ALA A 29 1.02 21.54 -18.18
N GLY A 30 0.67 22.60 -17.43
CA GLY A 30 -0.68 22.80 -16.88
C GLY A 30 -0.97 21.98 -15.63
N ILE A 31 0.07 21.51 -14.92
CA ILE A 31 -0.07 20.76 -13.67
C ILE A 31 0.29 21.70 -12.51
N GLU A 32 -0.68 21.94 -11.63
CA GLU A 32 -0.46 22.72 -10.41
C GLU A 32 0.41 21.92 -9.43
N ALA A 33 1.71 22.20 -9.46
CA ALA A 33 2.70 21.60 -8.56
C ALA A 33 3.24 22.62 -7.57
N THR A 34 3.50 22.19 -6.33
CA THR A 34 4.06 23.01 -5.25
C THR A 34 5.18 22.27 -4.51
N PRO A 35 6.08 22.98 -3.79
CA PRO A 35 6.85 22.33 -2.75
C PRO A 35 5.91 21.87 -1.62
N PRO A 36 6.34 20.92 -0.76
CA PRO A 36 5.56 20.54 0.42
C PRO A 36 5.30 21.73 1.31
N THR A 37 4.09 21.77 1.89
CA THR A 37 3.67 22.82 2.79
C THR A 37 3.36 22.25 4.18
N ASN A 38 3.07 23.14 5.14
CA ASN A 38 2.53 22.72 6.43
C ASN A 38 1.01 22.52 6.39
N ASP A 39 0.36 22.82 5.26
CA ASP A 39 -1.07 22.64 5.10
C ASP A 39 -1.38 21.16 4.90
N PRO A 40 -2.58 20.68 5.29
CA PRO A 40 -2.99 19.31 5.04
C PRO A 40 -2.94 18.99 3.54
N PHE A 41 -2.30 17.88 3.18
CA PHE A 41 -2.24 17.41 1.81
C PHE A 41 -3.65 17.20 1.25
N ALA A 42 -3.92 17.72 0.06
CA ALA A 42 -5.26 17.78 -0.52
C ALA A 42 -5.44 16.79 -1.68
N ALA A 43 -6.68 16.35 -1.89
CA ALA A 43 -7.02 15.51 -3.04
C ALA A 43 -6.70 16.24 -4.36
N GLY A 44 -6.04 15.55 -5.28
CA GLY A 44 -5.55 16.08 -6.55
C GLY A 44 -4.27 16.94 -6.45
N ALA A 45 -3.75 17.21 -5.24
CA ALA A 45 -2.53 17.99 -5.09
C ALA A 45 -1.30 17.24 -5.64
N VAL A 46 -0.33 18.00 -6.17
CA VAL A 46 0.96 17.48 -6.61
C VAL A 46 2.05 18.23 -5.86
N GLU A 47 2.73 17.55 -4.94
CA GLU A 47 3.84 18.11 -4.18
C GLU A 47 5.17 17.50 -4.62
N VAL A 48 6.19 18.35 -4.76
CA VAL A 48 7.51 17.96 -5.27
C VAL A 48 8.58 18.30 -4.25
N SER A 49 9.24 17.27 -3.74
CA SER A 49 10.36 17.36 -2.80
C SER A 49 11.67 17.03 -3.49
N PHE A 50 12.71 17.82 -3.24
CA PHE A 50 14.07 17.47 -3.65
C PHE A 50 14.62 16.34 -2.75
N VAL A 51 15.35 15.39 -3.34
CA VAL A 51 16.05 14.35 -2.58
C VAL A 51 17.51 14.23 -3.01
N PHE A 52 18.37 14.02 -2.02
CA PHE A 52 19.76 13.62 -2.22
C PHE A 52 19.99 12.27 -1.55
N ASP A 53 20.41 11.29 -2.34
CA ASP A 53 20.84 9.97 -1.87
C ASP A 53 22.11 9.56 -2.65
N PRO A 54 23.26 9.37 -1.99
CA PRO A 54 24.48 8.90 -2.65
C PRO A 54 24.34 7.61 -3.46
N GLN A 55 23.32 6.79 -3.18
CA GLN A 55 23.04 5.53 -3.84
C GLN A 55 21.82 5.58 -4.77
N LEU A 56 21.23 6.75 -5.00
CA LEU A 56 19.96 6.91 -5.71
C LEU A 56 19.92 6.16 -7.05
N GLY A 57 20.84 6.48 -7.97
CA GLY A 57 20.87 5.87 -9.29
C GLY A 57 21.11 4.36 -9.24
N ARG A 58 21.94 3.89 -8.30
CA ARG A 58 22.16 2.45 -8.08
C ARG A 58 20.89 1.76 -7.58
N ASN A 59 20.18 2.37 -6.63
CA ASN A 59 18.97 1.83 -6.02
C ASN A 59 17.82 1.76 -7.04
N VAL A 60 17.69 2.77 -7.90
CA VAL A 60 16.70 2.77 -9.00
C VAL A 60 17.06 1.71 -10.05
N ALA A 61 18.33 1.59 -10.42
CA ALA A 61 18.77 0.57 -11.37
C ALA A 61 18.53 -0.86 -10.86
N ALA A 62 18.78 -1.11 -9.57
CA ALA A 62 18.61 -2.41 -8.94
C ALA A 62 17.13 -2.89 -8.89
N THR A 63 16.16 -1.99 -9.02
CA THR A 63 14.73 -2.32 -8.92
C THR A 63 13.98 -2.25 -10.25
N GLY A 64 14.69 -2.22 -11.39
CA GLY A 64 14.10 -2.52 -12.71
C GLY A 64 14.54 -1.61 -13.86
N ALA A 65 15.10 -0.44 -13.59
CA ALA A 65 15.50 0.52 -14.63
C ALA A 65 17.01 0.53 -14.85
N ALA A 66 17.59 -0.51 -15.46
CA ALA A 66 19.05 -0.60 -15.67
C ALA A 66 19.55 0.31 -16.82
N LEU A 67 19.51 1.64 -16.61
CA LEU A 67 19.94 2.65 -17.57
C LEU A 67 21.35 3.18 -17.25
N PRO A 68 22.25 3.32 -18.25
CA PRO A 68 23.58 3.91 -18.04
C PRO A 68 23.57 5.31 -17.42
N GLU A 69 22.55 6.11 -17.74
CA GLU A 69 22.36 7.49 -17.26
C GLU A 69 22.13 7.57 -15.75
N LEU A 70 21.74 6.47 -15.10
CA LEU A 70 21.61 6.40 -13.65
C LEU A 70 22.95 6.28 -12.93
N VAL A 71 24.02 5.87 -13.62
CA VAL A 71 25.31 5.64 -13.00
C VAL A 71 25.85 6.96 -12.44
N GLY A 72 26.01 7.02 -11.11
CA GLY A 72 26.55 8.19 -10.42
C GLY A 72 25.53 9.29 -10.12
N LEU A 73 24.26 9.15 -10.51
CA LEU A 73 23.21 10.07 -10.08
C LEU A 73 22.92 9.92 -8.59
N ARG A 74 22.91 11.07 -7.90
CA ARG A 74 22.67 11.17 -6.45
C ARG A 74 21.51 12.08 -6.10
N GLN A 75 20.91 12.72 -7.10
CA GLN A 75 19.85 13.70 -6.95
C GLN A 75 18.60 13.27 -7.69
N GLY A 76 17.46 13.70 -7.18
CA GLY A 76 16.17 13.48 -7.81
C GLY A 76 15.08 14.28 -7.12
N VAL A 77 13.85 13.96 -7.49
CA VAL A 77 12.67 14.48 -6.80
C VAL A 77 11.75 13.33 -6.39
N VAL A 78 11.07 13.52 -5.26
CA VAL A 78 9.90 12.74 -4.89
C VAL A 78 8.67 13.58 -5.25
N VAL A 79 7.76 12.99 -6.01
CA VAL A 79 6.50 13.61 -6.42
C VAL A 79 5.36 12.86 -5.74
N GLU A 80 4.71 13.49 -4.77
CA GLU A 80 3.50 12.95 -4.15
C GLU A 80 2.27 13.47 -4.88
N ILE A 81 1.37 12.56 -5.24
CA ILE A 81 0.16 12.84 -6.02
C ILE A 81 -1.03 12.42 -5.18
N GLY A 82 -1.93 13.35 -4.86
CA GLY A 82 -3.11 13.16 -4.02
C GLY A 82 -4.27 12.46 -4.70
N LEU A 83 -3.98 11.36 -5.39
CA LEU A 83 -4.95 10.49 -6.05
C LEU A 83 -4.54 9.03 -5.86
N ARG A 84 -5.46 8.10 -6.14
CA ARG A 84 -5.09 6.71 -6.40
C ARG A 84 -4.51 6.58 -7.81
N LEU A 85 -3.68 5.55 -8.02
CA LEU A 85 -3.00 5.32 -9.31
C LEU A 85 -3.98 5.12 -10.49
N ASP A 86 -5.19 4.65 -10.22
CA ASP A 86 -6.25 4.36 -11.19
C ASP A 86 -7.24 5.53 -11.45
N GLU A 87 -7.09 6.67 -10.76
CA GLU A 87 -8.09 7.75 -10.84
C GLU A 87 -7.92 8.69 -12.06
N ASP A 88 -6.67 9.03 -12.43
CA ASP A 88 -6.39 9.85 -13.61
C ASP A 88 -5.14 9.39 -14.37
N PRO A 89 -5.20 8.25 -15.10
CA PRO A 89 -4.06 7.76 -15.88
C PRO A 89 -3.61 8.77 -16.96
N ALA A 90 -4.55 9.52 -17.54
CA ALA A 90 -4.23 10.52 -18.57
C ALA A 90 -3.46 11.71 -17.97
N GLY A 91 -3.84 12.19 -16.79
CA GLY A 91 -3.08 13.18 -16.03
C GLY A 91 -1.72 12.67 -15.60
N LEU A 92 -1.64 11.42 -15.16
CA LEU A 92 -0.38 10.78 -14.80
C LEU A 92 0.58 10.66 -16.00
N ALA A 93 0.08 10.37 -17.20
CA ALA A 93 0.88 10.36 -18.42
C ALA A 93 1.43 11.76 -18.74
N ARG A 94 0.60 12.82 -18.63
CA ARG A 94 1.05 14.22 -18.81
C ARG A 94 2.13 14.59 -17.80
N LEU A 95 1.94 14.21 -16.54
CA LEU A 95 2.91 14.41 -15.46
C LEU A 95 4.23 13.70 -15.78
N GLY A 96 4.21 12.43 -16.19
CA GLY A 96 5.40 11.70 -16.58
C GLY A 96 6.14 12.31 -17.77
N HIS A 97 5.41 12.79 -18.79
CA HIS A 97 6.02 13.51 -19.92
C HIS A 97 6.72 14.80 -19.46
N ALA A 98 6.12 15.56 -18.55
CA ALA A 98 6.71 16.79 -18.02
C ALA A 98 7.93 16.52 -17.13
N LEU A 99 7.92 15.45 -16.33
CA LEU A 99 9.07 15.01 -15.54
C LEU A 99 10.24 14.55 -16.41
N ARG A 100 9.95 13.77 -17.46
CA ARG A 100 10.95 13.39 -18.46
C ARG A 100 11.52 14.61 -19.17
N ALA A 101 10.67 15.54 -19.62
CA ALA A 101 11.10 16.76 -20.30
C ALA A 101 11.96 17.67 -19.42
N ALA A 102 11.74 17.64 -18.10
CA ALA A 102 12.57 18.36 -17.13
C ALA A 102 13.97 17.75 -16.95
N GLY A 103 14.26 16.58 -17.53
CA GLY A 103 15.54 15.87 -17.38
C GLY A 103 15.50 14.67 -16.45
N GLY A 104 14.32 14.21 -16.04
CA GLY A 104 14.17 12.97 -15.29
C GLY A 104 14.65 11.77 -16.12
N VAL A 105 15.37 10.84 -15.49
CA VAL A 105 16.01 9.72 -16.18
C VAL A 105 15.15 8.45 -16.18
N ALA A 106 14.51 8.18 -15.04
CA ALA A 106 13.67 7.01 -14.83
C ALA A 106 12.57 7.37 -13.83
N VAL A 107 11.65 6.45 -13.59
CA VAL A 107 10.62 6.60 -12.56
C VAL A 107 10.60 5.36 -11.67
N ARG A 108 10.51 5.58 -10.36
CA ARG A 108 10.33 4.55 -9.37
C ARG A 108 9.02 4.76 -8.62
N MET A 109 8.23 3.70 -8.51
CA MET A 109 6.98 3.65 -7.76
C MET A 109 7.33 3.38 -6.30
N GLU A 110 7.26 4.37 -5.41
CA GLU A 110 7.84 4.24 -4.07
C GLU A 110 7.10 3.22 -3.18
N ARG A 111 5.78 3.04 -3.37
CA ARG A 111 5.01 2.10 -2.54
C ARG A 111 5.22 0.62 -2.89
N SER A 112 5.92 0.32 -3.99
CA SER A 112 6.37 -1.04 -4.33
C SER A 112 7.88 -1.16 -4.50
N GLY A 113 8.56 -0.05 -4.76
CA GLY A 113 9.98 0.00 -5.08
C GLY A 113 10.30 -0.29 -6.56
N ARG A 114 9.31 -0.57 -7.41
CA ARG A 114 9.53 -0.90 -8.83
C ARG A 114 10.04 0.31 -9.62
N SER A 115 11.05 0.12 -10.44
CA SER A 115 11.60 1.16 -11.31
C SER A 115 11.43 0.84 -12.79
N PHE A 116 11.23 1.87 -13.60
CA PHE A 116 11.00 1.78 -15.04
C PHE A 116 11.77 2.86 -15.79
N ALA A 117 12.24 2.51 -16.99
CA ALA A 117 12.54 3.52 -18.01
C ALA A 117 11.25 4.22 -18.45
N TRP A 118 11.36 5.43 -18.99
CA TRP A 118 10.19 6.25 -19.32
C TRP A 118 9.29 5.65 -20.39
N GLU A 119 9.83 5.13 -21.49
CA GLU A 119 9.04 4.58 -22.61
C GLU A 119 8.07 3.48 -22.15
N PRO A 120 8.51 2.37 -21.53
CA PRO A 120 7.61 1.30 -21.11
C PRO A 120 6.65 1.73 -19.98
N TRP A 121 7.02 2.75 -19.19
CA TRP A 121 6.13 3.30 -18.16
C TRP A 121 5.03 4.16 -18.79
N LEU A 122 5.40 5.12 -19.64
CA LEU A 122 4.48 6.03 -20.34
C LEU A 122 3.52 5.26 -21.24
N GLU A 123 3.98 4.21 -21.91
CA GLU A 123 3.11 3.35 -22.73
C GLU A 123 1.99 2.73 -21.89
N ARG A 124 2.32 2.10 -20.76
CA ARG A 124 1.36 1.45 -19.86
C ARG A 124 0.42 2.46 -19.21
N VAL A 125 0.93 3.56 -18.66
CA VAL A 125 0.10 4.61 -18.06
C VAL A 125 -0.86 5.21 -19.09
N SER A 126 -0.39 5.43 -20.32
CA SER A 126 -1.24 6.01 -21.39
C SER A 126 -2.35 5.07 -21.83
N ARG A 127 -2.12 3.74 -21.82
CA ARG A 127 -3.18 2.75 -22.03
C ARG A 127 -4.17 2.74 -20.86
N GLY A 128 -3.66 2.88 -19.64
CA GLY A 128 -4.47 3.08 -18.43
C GLY A 128 -5.38 1.92 -18.07
N THR A 129 -5.12 0.70 -18.59
CA THR A 129 -5.91 -0.47 -18.22
C THR A 129 -5.63 -0.89 -16.78
N VAL A 130 -6.58 -1.55 -16.12
CA VAL A 130 -6.38 -2.06 -14.75
C VAL A 130 -5.14 -2.95 -14.65
N SER A 131 -4.90 -3.82 -15.64
CA SER A 131 -3.71 -4.68 -15.68
C SER A 131 -2.42 -3.88 -15.86
N ASP A 132 -2.41 -2.88 -16.74
CA ASP A 132 -1.23 -2.04 -16.95
C ASP A 132 -0.84 -1.30 -15.67
N LEU A 133 -1.81 -0.68 -15.00
CA LEU A 133 -1.57 0.07 -13.77
C LEU A 133 -1.18 -0.86 -12.61
N TYR A 134 -1.80 -2.04 -12.52
CA TYR A 134 -1.41 -3.08 -11.56
C TYR A 134 0.05 -3.52 -11.77
N GLU A 135 0.47 -3.79 -13.00
CA GLU A 135 1.85 -4.19 -13.31
C GLU A 135 2.89 -3.09 -13.04
N LEU A 136 2.48 -1.83 -13.17
CA LEU A 136 3.30 -0.69 -12.78
C LEU A 136 3.43 -0.57 -11.26
N GLY A 137 2.30 -0.67 -10.55
CA GLY A 137 2.21 -0.36 -9.13
C GLY A 137 2.59 -1.50 -8.19
N VAL A 138 2.46 -2.76 -8.61
CA VAL A 138 2.50 -3.93 -7.70
C VAL A 138 3.62 -4.89 -8.11
N MET A 139 4.33 -5.43 -7.11
CA MET A 139 5.26 -6.54 -7.28
C MET A 139 4.90 -7.71 -6.37
N LEU A 140 5.33 -8.91 -6.74
CA LEU A 140 5.29 -10.08 -5.88
C LEU A 140 6.69 -10.37 -5.34
N VAL A 141 6.77 -10.74 -4.08
CA VAL A 141 8.00 -11.05 -3.35
C VAL A 141 7.81 -12.41 -2.67
N GLN A 142 8.88 -13.20 -2.60
CA GLN A 142 8.93 -14.39 -1.77
C GLN A 142 9.87 -14.12 -0.58
N ASP A 143 9.45 -14.48 0.63
CA ASP A 143 10.33 -14.46 1.80
C ASP A 143 11.05 -15.80 2.03
N ASP A 144 12.00 -15.79 2.96
CA ASP A 144 12.78 -16.98 3.34
C ASP A 144 11.91 -18.07 4.02
N ALA A 145 10.70 -17.73 4.47
CA ALA A 145 9.74 -18.67 5.05
C ALA A 145 8.86 -19.35 3.97
N GLY A 146 9.00 -18.96 2.70
CA GLY A 146 8.28 -19.53 1.56
C GLY A 146 6.91 -18.90 1.31
N PHE A 147 6.57 -17.79 1.98
CA PHE A 147 5.39 -17.00 1.64
C PHE A 147 5.66 -16.20 0.39
N VAL A 148 4.70 -16.20 -0.54
CA VAL A 148 4.65 -15.23 -1.63
C VAL A 148 3.63 -14.17 -1.26
N PHE A 149 3.97 -12.90 -1.47
CA PHE A 149 3.09 -11.78 -1.14
C PHE A 149 3.22 -10.63 -2.12
N SER A 150 2.15 -9.83 -2.21
CA SER A 150 2.17 -8.59 -2.98
C SER A 150 2.72 -7.42 -2.15
N VAL A 151 3.32 -6.47 -2.86
CA VAL A 151 3.71 -5.16 -2.34
C VAL A 151 3.30 -4.10 -3.36
N GLY A 152 2.51 -3.13 -2.94
CA GLY A 152 2.14 -1.98 -3.75
C GLY A 152 0.65 -1.76 -3.95
N MET A 153 -0.22 -2.61 -3.39
CA MET A 153 -1.67 -2.38 -3.45
C MET A 153 -2.11 -1.07 -2.79
N LEU A 154 -1.24 -0.48 -1.95
CA LEU A 154 -1.44 0.84 -1.37
C LEU A 154 -1.52 1.97 -2.42
N HIS A 155 -0.97 1.81 -3.63
CA HIS A 155 -1.21 2.76 -4.74
C HIS A 155 -2.70 2.92 -5.09
N PHE A 156 -3.52 1.94 -4.70
CA PHE A 156 -4.96 1.87 -4.95
C PHE A 156 -5.80 1.97 -3.67
N ASP A 157 -5.18 2.28 -2.53
CA ASP A 157 -5.80 2.24 -1.19
C ASP A 157 -6.40 0.87 -0.84
N LEU A 158 -5.72 -0.19 -1.29
CA LEU A 158 -6.11 -1.57 -1.05
C LEU A 158 -5.04 -2.31 -0.23
N PRO A 159 -5.46 -3.33 0.55
CA PRO A 159 -4.52 -4.22 1.21
C PRO A 159 -3.76 -5.08 0.21
N ASP A 160 -2.55 -5.44 0.57
CA ASP A 160 -1.79 -6.48 -0.13
C ASP A 160 -2.37 -7.88 0.14
N CYS A 161 -1.79 -8.93 -0.42
CA CYS A 161 -2.15 -10.31 -0.10
C CYS A 161 -0.92 -11.20 0.02
N GLU A 162 -1.05 -12.31 0.75
CA GLU A 162 -0.02 -13.34 0.89
C GLU A 162 -0.60 -14.75 0.90
N ILE A 163 0.19 -15.70 0.40
CA ILE A 163 -0.15 -17.12 0.35
C ILE A 163 1.12 -17.96 0.55
N ALA A 164 0.97 -19.08 1.25
CA ALA A 164 1.99 -20.14 1.30
C ALA A 164 1.53 -21.33 0.46
N LEU A 165 2.22 -21.60 -0.65
CA LEU A 165 2.05 -22.79 -1.51
C LEU A 165 3.34 -23.64 -1.60
N GLY A 166 4.19 -23.57 -0.57
CA GLY A 166 5.48 -24.26 -0.58
C GLY A 166 6.38 -23.75 -1.71
N ALA A 167 6.92 -24.67 -2.51
CA ALA A 167 7.85 -24.34 -3.61
C ALA A 167 7.15 -23.90 -4.91
N ASP A 168 5.82 -23.90 -4.98
CA ASP A 168 5.08 -23.55 -6.20
C ASP A 168 4.84 -22.04 -6.32
N ILE A 169 5.89 -21.33 -6.73
CA ILE A 169 5.89 -19.86 -6.87
C ILE A 169 4.97 -19.42 -8.01
N GLU A 170 4.89 -20.19 -9.10
CA GLU A 170 4.05 -19.84 -10.25
C GLU A 170 2.57 -19.92 -9.87
N GLN A 171 2.17 -20.98 -9.17
CA GLN A 171 0.80 -21.09 -8.67
C GLN A 171 0.51 -20.00 -7.64
N ALA A 172 1.45 -19.69 -6.74
CA ALA A 172 1.27 -18.63 -5.76
C ALA A 172 1.10 -17.27 -6.45
N ALA A 173 1.92 -16.97 -7.46
CA ALA A 173 1.80 -15.76 -8.25
C ALA A 173 0.43 -15.67 -8.94
N HIS A 174 -0.05 -16.75 -9.55
CA HIS A 174 -1.38 -16.82 -10.17
C HIS A 174 -2.49 -16.48 -9.17
N TRP A 175 -2.44 -17.06 -7.96
CA TRP A 175 -3.40 -16.76 -6.89
C TRP A 175 -3.43 -15.27 -6.53
N LEU A 176 -2.27 -14.67 -6.28
CA LEU A 176 -2.18 -13.27 -5.85
C LEU A 176 -2.53 -12.31 -7.00
N HIS A 177 -2.12 -12.61 -8.24
CA HIS A 177 -2.51 -11.84 -9.42
C HIS A 177 -4.02 -11.83 -9.61
N ALA A 178 -4.65 -13.00 -9.61
CA ALA A 178 -6.09 -13.13 -9.78
C ALA A 178 -6.86 -12.39 -8.68
N PHE A 179 -6.42 -12.54 -7.42
CA PHE A 179 -7.08 -11.90 -6.29
C PHE A 179 -6.91 -10.38 -6.29
N ASN A 180 -5.71 -9.86 -6.54
CA ASN A 180 -5.48 -8.42 -6.61
C ASN A 180 -6.22 -7.76 -7.78
N LEU A 181 -6.24 -8.41 -8.95
CA LEU A 181 -7.03 -7.91 -10.08
C LEU A 181 -8.53 -7.96 -9.76
N PHE A 182 -9.04 -9.02 -9.13
CA PHE A 182 -10.43 -9.08 -8.65
C PHE A 182 -10.76 -7.93 -7.68
N GLN A 183 -9.85 -7.60 -6.76
CA GLN A 183 -10.04 -6.44 -5.88
C GLN A 183 -10.16 -5.13 -6.67
N LEU A 184 -9.37 -4.96 -7.72
CA LEU A 184 -9.35 -3.74 -8.55
C LEU A 184 -10.53 -3.65 -9.54
N THR A 185 -10.94 -4.77 -10.15
CA THR A 185 -11.99 -4.77 -11.17
C THR A 185 -13.39 -4.82 -10.57
N GLU A 186 -13.58 -5.59 -9.50
CA GLU A 186 -14.91 -5.84 -8.93
C GLU A 186 -15.18 -5.02 -7.66
N ASN A 187 -14.15 -4.43 -7.04
CA ASN A 187 -14.23 -3.72 -5.75
C ASN A 187 -15.12 -4.47 -4.72
N PRO A 188 -14.79 -5.74 -4.41
CA PRO A 188 -15.63 -6.62 -3.60
C PRO A 188 -15.68 -6.15 -2.14
N VAL A 189 -16.79 -6.41 -1.48
CA VAL A 189 -16.93 -6.23 -0.02
C VAL A 189 -16.41 -7.49 0.67
N LEU A 190 -15.13 -7.50 1.03
CA LEU A 190 -14.45 -8.63 1.65
C LEU A 190 -14.32 -8.48 3.17
N GLY A 191 -14.36 -9.60 3.88
CA GLY A 191 -13.99 -9.70 5.30
C GLY A 191 -13.36 -11.06 5.63
N SER A 192 -12.83 -11.19 6.85
CA SER A 192 -12.20 -12.41 7.31
C SER A 192 -13.18 -13.59 7.29
N GLY A 193 -12.70 -14.77 6.91
CA GLY A 193 -13.50 -15.98 6.76
C GLY A 193 -14.22 -16.11 5.41
N HIS A 194 -14.19 -15.07 4.56
CA HIS A 194 -14.57 -15.22 3.15
C HIS A 194 -13.62 -16.16 2.42
N THR A 195 -14.05 -16.64 1.25
CA THR A 195 -13.27 -17.60 0.47
C THR A 195 -13.07 -17.13 -0.96
N PHE A 196 -11.96 -17.54 -1.56
CA PHE A 196 -11.61 -17.23 -2.94
C PHE A 196 -10.95 -18.43 -3.62
N ARG A 197 -11.07 -18.49 -4.94
CA ARG A 197 -10.28 -19.34 -5.83
C ARG A 197 -10.07 -18.61 -7.16
N PRO A 198 -8.88 -18.68 -7.77
CA PRO A 198 -8.59 -17.96 -9.00
C PRO A 198 -9.32 -18.53 -10.23
N ASP A 199 -9.63 -19.83 -10.21
CA ASP A 199 -10.29 -20.53 -11.32
C ASP A 199 -11.08 -21.75 -10.81
N ALA A 200 -11.65 -22.52 -11.75
CA ALA A 200 -12.50 -23.67 -11.43
C ALA A 200 -11.72 -24.86 -10.87
N ASP A 201 -10.43 -24.98 -11.21
CA ASP A 201 -9.58 -26.13 -10.91
C ASP A 201 -8.84 -25.94 -9.57
N ALA A 202 -8.63 -24.70 -9.14
CA ALA A 202 -8.02 -24.39 -7.85
C ALA A 202 -8.94 -24.72 -6.65
N THR A 203 -8.37 -25.31 -5.60
CA THR A 203 -9.07 -25.51 -4.33
C THR A 203 -9.37 -24.17 -3.67
N ARG A 204 -10.61 -23.98 -3.24
CA ARG A 204 -11.06 -22.79 -2.50
C ARG A 204 -10.29 -22.63 -1.19
N ARG A 205 -9.83 -21.41 -0.91
CA ARG A 205 -9.14 -21.06 0.34
C ARG A 205 -9.84 -19.91 1.05
N THR A 206 -9.75 -19.93 2.38
CA THR A 206 -10.21 -18.87 3.27
C THR A 206 -9.22 -17.71 3.25
N VAL A 207 -9.73 -16.48 3.32
CA VAL A 207 -8.92 -15.28 3.51
C VAL A 207 -9.17 -14.64 4.88
N GLU A 208 -8.10 -14.19 5.53
CA GLU A 208 -8.16 -13.42 6.78
C GLU A 208 -7.50 -12.05 6.62
N ARG A 209 -8.06 -11.02 7.27
CA ARG A 209 -7.40 -9.71 7.39
C ARG A 209 -6.24 -9.80 8.36
N TRP A 210 -5.13 -9.15 8.01
CA TRP A 210 -3.95 -9.14 8.86
C TRP A 210 -3.17 -7.82 8.76
N PRO A 211 -2.58 -7.31 9.86
CA PRO A 211 -1.70 -6.14 9.80
C PRO A 211 -0.44 -6.40 8.97
N ASP A 212 0.05 -5.37 8.28
CA ASP A 212 1.35 -5.46 7.60
C ASP A 212 2.48 -5.31 8.62
N GLY A 213 3.19 -6.41 8.87
CA GLY A 213 4.38 -6.45 9.71
C GLY A 213 5.70 -6.50 8.93
N ARG A 214 5.66 -6.40 7.59
CA ARG A 214 6.80 -6.70 6.71
C ARG A 214 7.72 -5.49 6.48
N HIS A 215 7.15 -4.28 6.51
CA HIS A 215 7.89 -3.03 6.25
C HIS A 215 7.71 -2.05 7.41
N HIS A 216 8.80 -1.42 7.83
CA HIS A 216 8.78 -0.36 8.85
C HIS A 216 7.72 0.70 8.49
N PRO A 217 6.98 1.31 9.45
CA PRO A 217 5.96 2.31 9.12
C PRO A 217 6.47 3.53 8.35
N ALA A 218 7.75 3.87 8.50
CA ALA A 218 8.42 4.94 7.74
C ALA A 218 8.92 4.49 6.35
N ASP A 219 8.87 3.18 6.04
CA ASP A 219 9.10 2.67 4.70
C ASP A 219 7.83 2.91 3.87
N GLY A 220 7.96 3.58 2.72
CA GLY A 220 6.83 3.91 1.85
C GLY A 220 6.02 2.70 1.35
N ARG A 221 6.54 1.48 1.53
CA ARG A 221 5.91 0.20 1.19
C ARG A 221 5.05 -0.39 2.31
N SER A 222 5.08 0.17 3.52
CA SER A 222 4.23 -0.28 4.62
C SER A 222 2.75 -0.02 4.29
N ASN A 223 1.94 -1.08 4.27
CA ASN A 223 0.53 -0.95 3.96
C ASN A 223 -0.32 -0.79 5.24
N PRO A 224 -0.86 0.41 5.55
CA PRO A 224 -1.71 0.63 6.72
C PRO A 224 -3.07 -0.07 6.63
N PHE A 225 -3.47 -0.50 5.43
CA PHE A 225 -4.60 -1.40 5.26
C PHE A 225 -4.20 -2.86 5.45
N GLY A 226 -2.96 -3.16 5.81
CA GLY A 226 -2.50 -4.53 6.03
C GLY A 226 -2.55 -5.38 4.76
N LEU A 227 -2.89 -6.64 4.94
CA LEU A 227 -2.94 -7.63 3.89
C LEU A 227 -4.06 -8.66 4.09
N TRP A 228 -4.35 -9.43 3.04
CA TRP A 228 -5.16 -10.63 3.05
C TRP A 228 -4.27 -11.86 3.12
N ARG A 229 -4.51 -12.73 4.10
CA ARG A 229 -3.83 -14.02 4.24
C ARG A 229 -4.67 -15.13 3.67
N PHE A 230 -4.19 -15.80 2.64
CA PHE A 230 -4.75 -17.07 2.22
C PHE A 230 -4.32 -18.16 3.19
N LEU A 231 -5.29 -18.77 3.86
CA LEU A 231 -5.02 -19.87 4.79
C LEU A 231 -4.67 -21.15 4.04
N GLU A 232 -4.16 -22.13 4.78
CA GLU A 232 -3.93 -23.48 4.26
C GLU A 232 -5.25 -24.14 3.84
N GLU A 233 -5.15 -25.12 2.95
CA GLU A 233 -6.33 -25.85 2.49
C GLU A 233 -7.02 -26.57 3.66
N GLY A 234 -8.32 -26.32 3.83
CA GLY A 234 -9.12 -26.88 4.92
C GLY A 234 -9.06 -26.06 6.22
N ASP A 235 -8.22 -25.03 6.32
CA ASP A 235 -8.28 -24.08 7.43
C ASP A 235 -9.46 -23.12 7.24
N VAL A 236 -10.39 -23.19 8.18
CA VAL A 236 -11.61 -22.38 8.20
C VAL A 236 -11.37 -21.00 8.80
N GLY A 237 -10.22 -20.77 9.46
CA GLY A 237 -9.87 -19.49 10.04
C GLY A 237 -10.86 -18.98 11.07
N VAL A 238 -10.98 -17.65 11.13
CA VAL A 238 -12.14 -16.97 11.72
C VAL A 238 -13.37 -17.29 10.86
N GLY A 239 -14.50 -17.59 11.50
CA GLY A 239 -15.75 -17.82 10.77
C GLY A 239 -16.11 -16.65 9.85
N PRO A 240 -16.82 -16.89 8.73
CA PRO A 240 -17.13 -15.85 7.76
C PRO A 240 -17.86 -14.70 8.45
N CYS A 241 -17.33 -13.49 8.29
CA CYS A 241 -18.04 -12.30 8.73
C CYS A 241 -19.41 -12.24 8.04
N GLY A 242 -20.45 -11.89 8.79
CA GLY A 242 -21.76 -11.61 8.20
C GLY A 242 -21.76 -10.27 7.46
N ASP A 243 -22.88 -9.97 6.80
CA ASP A 243 -23.09 -8.66 6.16
C ASP A 243 -23.04 -7.50 7.17
N VAL A 244 -23.31 -7.80 8.45
CA VAL A 244 -23.23 -6.85 9.56
C VAL A 244 -22.12 -7.28 10.51
N VAL A 245 -21.22 -6.34 10.82
CA VAL A 245 -20.05 -6.55 11.68
C VAL A 245 -20.01 -5.57 12.85
N SER A 246 -19.49 -6.05 13.99
CA SER A 246 -19.21 -5.22 15.16
C SER A 246 -17.98 -4.37 14.91
N THR A 247 -18.16 -3.06 14.73
CA THR A 247 -17.08 -2.09 14.51
C THR A 247 -16.83 -1.30 15.79
N PHE A 248 -15.59 -1.25 16.27
CA PHE A 248 -15.26 -0.44 17.43
C PHE A 248 -15.41 1.06 17.12
N ILE A 249 -16.10 1.80 18.01
CA ILE A 249 -16.26 3.25 17.87
C ILE A 249 -14.88 3.94 18.00
N LEU A 250 -14.08 3.49 18.97
CA LEU A 250 -12.67 3.84 19.07
C LEU A 250 -11.85 2.67 18.52
N PRO A 251 -10.93 2.90 17.56
CA PRO A 251 -10.14 1.81 17.00
C PRO A 251 -9.45 0.99 18.08
N LEU A 252 -9.55 -0.34 18.04
CA LEU A 252 -9.02 -1.23 19.06
C LEU A 252 -7.51 -1.03 19.20
N ALA A 253 -6.78 -0.90 18.08
CA ALA A 253 -5.35 -0.59 18.12
C ALA A 253 -5.03 0.71 18.90
N ALA A 254 -5.88 1.74 18.80
CA ALA A 254 -5.71 3.00 19.52
C ALA A 254 -6.01 2.84 21.02
N LEU A 255 -7.05 2.08 21.37
CA LEU A 255 -7.39 1.76 22.76
C LEU A 255 -6.26 1.00 23.46
N LEU A 256 -5.75 -0.05 22.82
CA LEU A 256 -4.64 -0.85 23.35
C LEU A 256 -3.38 0.01 23.53
N ARG A 257 -3.05 0.86 22.55
CA ARG A 257 -1.90 1.78 22.64
C ARG A 257 -2.01 2.77 23.78
N ALA A 258 -3.18 3.39 23.94
CA ALA A 258 -3.44 4.34 25.01
C ALA A 258 -3.28 3.67 26.38
N LYS A 259 -3.73 2.42 26.50
CA LYS A 259 -3.57 1.64 27.74
C LYS A 259 -2.10 1.31 28.04
N GLU A 260 -1.33 0.85 27.05
CA GLU A 260 0.10 0.59 27.24
C GLU A 260 0.85 1.86 27.67
N THR A 261 0.52 3.00 27.06
CA THR A 261 1.11 4.30 27.40
C THR A 261 0.75 4.72 28.84
N GLN A 262 -0.50 4.50 29.25
CA GLN A 262 -0.93 4.75 30.62
C GLN A 262 -0.19 3.87 31.64
N LEU A 263 0.04 2.60 31.31
CA LEU A 263 0.68 1.64 32.22
C LEU A 263 2.22 1.71 32.20
N GLY A 264 2.81 2.29 31.15
CA GLY A 264 4.26 2.28 30.93
C GLY A 264 4.84 0.90 30.63
N ARG A 265 4.00 -0.08 30.26
CA ARG A 265 4.38 -1.46 29.92
C ARG A 265 3.46 -2.06 28.87
N GLY A 266 3.91 -3.12 28.21
CA GLY A 266 3.07 -3.91 27.31
C GLY A 266 1.91 -4.60 28.04
N LEU A 267 0.80 -4.78 27.32
CA LEU A 267 -0.36 -5.53 27.80
C LEU A 267 -0.12 -7.05 27.74
N THR A 268 -0.74 -7.77 28.68
CA THR A 268 -0.89 -9.22 28.59
C THR A 268 -2.03 -9.61 27.64
N ARG A 269 -2.14 -10.89 27.29
CA ARG A 269 -3.25 -11.42 26.48
C ARG A 269 -4.60 -11.11 27.13
N ASP A 270 -4.75 -11.45 28.40
CA ASP A 270 -5.97 -11.23 29.16
C ASP A 270 -6.36 -9.74 29.21
N GLU A 271 -5.39 -8.83 29.30
CA GLU A 271 -5.66 -7.38 29.28
C GLU A 271 -6.12 -6.90 27.91
N VAL A 272 -5.55 -7.42 26.82
CA VAL A 272 -5.99 -7.12 25.45
C VAL A 272 -7.41 -7.63 25.21
N GLU A 273 -7.68 -8.88 25.58
CA GLU A 273 -9.00 -9.50 25.40
C GLU A 273 -10.05 -8.82 26.28
N ALA A 274 -9.74 -8.47 27.53
CA ALA A 274 -10.65 -7.72 28.39
C ALA A 274 -10.97 -6.32 27.86
N LEU A 275 -10.00 -5.63 27.24
CA LEU A 275 -10.24 -4.34 26.59
C LEU A 275 -11.09 -4.48 25.33
N ARG A 276 -10.84 -5.52 24.52
CA ARG A 276 -11.67 -5.83 23.36
C ARG A 276 -13.13 -6.07 23.78
N ASP A 277 -13.35 -6.93 24.77
CA ASP A 277 -14.69 -7.32 25.21
C ASP A 277 -15.44 -6.18 25.91
N GLY A 278 -14.71 -5.25 26.54
CA GLY A 278 -15.27 -4.06 27.18
C GLY A 278 -15.39 -2.83 26.28
N ALA A 279 -14.88 -2.86 25.05
CA ALA A 279 -14.90 -1.71 24.15
C ALA A 279 -16.29 -1.47 23.57
N VAL A 280 -16.61 -0.20 23.32
CA VAL A 280 -17.89 0.19 22.72
C VAL A 280 -17.85 -0.10 21.21
N VAL A 281 -18.76 -0.94 20.77
CA VAL A 281 -18.95 -1.31 19.36
C VAL A 281 -20.27 -0.77 18.82
N MET A 282 -20.31 -0.58 17.51
CA MET A 282 -21.53 -0.36 16.75
C MET A 282 -21.64 -1.39 15.63
N ASN A 283 -22.85 -1.84 15.35
CA ASN A 283 -23.11 -2.77 14.26
C ASN A 283 -23.29 -1.97 12.96
N LEU A 284 -22.46 -2.28 11.96
CA LEU A 284 -22.51 -1.65 10.65
C LEU A 284 -22.52 -2.72 9.56
N GLU A 285 -23.07 -2.38 8.40
CA GLU A 285 -22.80 -3.17 7.20
C GLU A 285 -21.30 -3.21 6.93
N LEU A 286 -20.80 -4.35 6.48
CA LEU A 286 -19.37 -4.55 6.18
C LEU A 286 -18.85 -3.52 5.18
N SER A 287 -19.66 -3.12 4.20
CA SER A 287 -19.36 -2.05 3.25
C SER A 287 -19.06 -0.71 3.95
N HIS A 288 -19.88 -0.33 4.93
CA HIS A 288 -19.70 0.89 5.71
C HIS A 288 -18.49 0.80 6.65
N ALA A 289 -18.25 -0.37 7.27
CA ALA A 289 -17.05 -0.59 8.06
C ALA A 289 -15.77 -0.41 7.22
N ARG A 290 -15.75 -0.94 5.99
CA ARG A 290 -14.61 -0.75 5.05
C ARG A 290 -14.47 0.69 4.59
N ALA A 291 -15.57 1.40 4.35
CA ALA A 291 -15.54 2.82 4.03
C ALA A 291 -14.93 3.65 5.19
N MET A 292 -15.27 3.32 6.44
CA MET A 292 -14.68 3.97 7.61
C MET A 292 -13.17 3.73 7.73
N GLU A 293 -12.70 2.51 7.46
CA GLU A 293 -11.26 2.22 7.43
C GLU A 293 -10.53 3.05 6.38
N ARG A 294 -11.08 3.15 5.17
CA ARG A 294 -10.52 3.98 4.08
C ARG A 294 -10.47 5.46 4.48
N SER A 295 -11.57 6.00 5.01
CA SER A 295 -11.66 7.40 5.50
C SER A 295 -10.62 7.69 6.57
N ARG A 296 -10.45 6.76 7.53
CA ARG A 296 -9.46 6.89 8.61
C ARG A 296 -8.03 6.65 8.12
N GLY A 297 -7.87 5.88 7.05
CA GLY A 297 -6.60 5.61 6.39
C GLY A 297 -5.84 4.39 6.87
N TYR A 298 -6.45 3.54 7.69
CA TYR A 298 -5.86 2.26 8.14
C TYR A 298 -6.94 1.26 8.56
N ALA A 299 -6.64 -0.03 8.41
CA ALA A 299 -7.48 -1.12 8.89
C ALA A 299 -7.27 -1.35 10.39
N ASP A 300 -8.34 -1.63 11.13
CA ASP A 300 -8.23 -1.95 12.56
C ASP A 300 -7.93 -3.44 12.77
N LEU A 301 -7.74 -3.83 14.04
CA LEU A 301 -7.53 -5.23 14.40
C LEU A 301 -8.81 -6.06 14.26
N GLU A 302 -8.66 -7.29 13.77
CA GLU A 302 -9.70 -8.32 13.84
C GLU A 302 -9.96 -8.68 15.32
N PRO A 303 -11.20 -8.54 15.84
CA PRO A 303 -11.51 -8.84 17.24
C PRO A 303 -11.09 -10.26 17.67
N GLU A 304 -11.31 -11.24 16.80
CA GLU A 304 -11.04 -12.67 17.02
C GLU A 304 -9.54 -12.99 16.96
N ARG A 305 -8.72 -12.07 16.43
CA ARG A 305 -7.24 -12.17 16.37
C ARG A 305 -6.56 -11.00 17.09
N ALA A 306 -7.27 -10.32 17.99
CA ALA A 306 -6.83 -9.05 18.57
C ALA A 306 -5.45 -9.16 19.23
N TRP A 307 -5.20 -10.24 19.97
CA TRP A 307 -3.92 -10.46 20.63
C TRP A 307 -2.79 -10.64 19.62
N GLU A 308 -2.93 -11.58 18.69
CA GLU A 308 -1.93 -11.94 17.70
C GLU A 308 -1.58 -10.75 16.80
N GLN A 309 -2.59 -10.01 16.36
CA GLN A 309 -2.42 -8.83 15.54
C GLN A 309 -1.82 -7.65 16.32
N TRP A 310 -2.19 -7.47 17.60
CA TRP A 310 -1.58 -6.45 18.45
C TRP A 310 -0.08 -6.66 18.64
N GLN A 311 0.40 -7.91 18.73
CA GLN A 311 1.84 -8.18 18.81
C GLN A 311 2.63 -7.67 17.60
N ILE A 312 1.99 -7.58 16.44
CA ILE A 312 2.61 -7.03 15.24
C ILE A 312 2.57 -5.52 15.30
N VAL A 313 1.39 -4.93 15.45
CA VAL A 313 1.20 -3.47 15.48
C VAL A 313 2.08 -2.82 16.55
N ARG A 314 2.11 -3.36 17.77
CA ARG A 314 2.95 -2.82 18.86
C ARG A 314 4.45 -2.87 18.55
N ARG A 315 4.91 -3.92 17.84
CA ARG A 315 6.32 -4.03 17.42
C ARG A 315 6.64 -3.00 16.38
N MET A 316 5.79 -2.82 15.38
CA MET A 316 5.98 -1.83 14.31
C MET A 316 6.03 -0.40 14.87
N GLN A 317 5.27 -0.12 15.92
CA GLN A 317 5.27 1.17 16.61
C GLN A 317 6.42 1.38 17.61
N ALA A 318 7.14 0.31 17.97
CA ALA A 318 8.29 0.37 18.87
C ALA A 318 9.61 0.48 18.11
N LEU A 319 9.58 0.36 16.77
CA LEU A 319 10.75 0.57 15.94
C LEU A 319 11.11 2.07 15.92
N PRO A 320 12.41 2.40 16.06
CA PRO A 320 12.89 3.78 16.12
C PRO A 320 12.78 4.50 14.77
#